data_AF-A0AAN5DED5-F1
#
_entry.id   AF-A0AAN5DED5-F1
#
_cell.length_a   1.000
_cell.length_b   1.000
_cell.length_c   1.000
_cell.angle_alpha   90.00
_cell.angle_beta   90.00
_cell.angle_gamma   90.00
#
_symmetry.space_group_name_H-M   'P 1'
#
loop_
_entity.id
_entity.type
_entity.pdbx_description
1 polymer ?
#
loop_
_entity_poly.entity_id
_entity_poly.type
_entity_poly.pdbx_seq_one_letter_code
_entity_poly.pdbx_strand_id
1 'polypeptide(L)'
;IKNMNLQCDECGNLFTTAGTLRVHKLTHLEDEAAKRPYNCDQCDKRYTQAGSLSVHKRIHWAKDDPRLLKFDKIWKCEFCERILSSRTHLTVHRKTHLGDKARKEIERKRPHKCSFCDQRFPVRSALKVHEVLHTGKFFF
;
A
#
# COMPACT_ATOMS: atom_id res chain seq x y z
N ILE A 1 3.97 -17.57 -38.59
CA ILE A 1 3.91 -17.83 -37.13
C ILE A 1 2.48 -17.54 -36.70
N LYS A 2 1.67 -18.56 -36.36
CA LYS A 2 0.27 -18.34 -35.96
C LYS A 2 0.25 -17.65 -34.60
N ASN A 3 -0.23 -16.41 -34.57
CA ASN A 3 -0.49 -15.67 -33.34
C ASN A 3 -1.75 -16.28 -32.72
N MET A 4 -1.58 -17.30 -31.89
CA MET A 4 -2.70 -17.99 -31.25
C MET A 4 -3.13 -17.18 -30.02
N ASN A 5 -3.85 -16.09 -30.29
CA ASN A 5 -4.46 -15.26 -29.25
C ASN A 5 -5.58 -16.05 -28.59
N LEU A 6 -5.47 -16.26 -27.28
CA LEU A 6 -6.51 -16.91 -26.48
C LEU A 6 -7.45 -15.83 -25.96
N GLN A 7 -8.69 -15.84 -26.43
CA GLN A 7 -9.70 -14.84 -26.09
C GLN A 7 -10.50 -15.27 -24.85
N CYS A 8 -10.86 -14.31 -24.01
CA CYS A 8 -11.86 -14.51 -22.97
C CYS A 8 -13.26 -14.42 -23.57
N ASP A 9 -14.07 -15.46 -23.37
CA ASP A 9 -15.41 -15.56 -23.93
C ASP A 9 -16.40 -14.54 -23.32
N GLU A 10 -16.13 -14.08 -22.10
CA GLU A 10 -17.02 -13.20 -21.33
C GLU A 10 -16.80 -11.71 -21.63
N CYS A 11 -15.55 -11.31 -21.92
CA CYS A 11 -15.20 -9.89 -22.09
C CYS A 11 -14.36 -9.59 -23.35
N GLY A 12 -14.00 -10.61 -24.13
CA GLY A 12 -13.25 -10.45 -25.38
C GLY A 12 -11.77 -10.14 -25.23
N ASN A 13 -11.24 -10.04 -24.00
CA ASN A 13 -9.82 -9.76 -23.78
C ASN A 13 -8.92 -10.85 -24.36
N LEU A 14 -7.82 -10.44 -25.00
CA LEU A 14 -6.84 -11.34 -25.62
C LEU A 14 -5.67 -11.61 -24.70
N PHE A 15 -5.24 -12.87 -24.65
CA PHE A 15 -4.15 -13.33 -23.83
C PHE A 15 -3.14 -14.12 -24.65
N THR A 16 -1.87 -13.98 -24.29
CA THR A 16 -0.75 -14.64 -24.95
C THR A 16 -0.52 -16.07 -24.44
N THR A 17 -1.08 -16.45 -23.29
CA THR A 17 -0.91 -17.78 -22.70
C THR A 17 -2.20 -18.29 -22.04
N ALA A 18 -2.39 -19.61 -22.02
CA ALA A 18 -3.54 -20.23 -21.36
C ALA A 18 -3.52 -20.00 -19.85
N GLY A 19 -2.34 -19.93 -19.24
CA GLY A 19 -2.18 -19.64 -17.82
C GLY A 19 -2.72 -18.26 -17.44
N THR A 20 -2.42 -17.23 -18.24
CA THR A 20 -2.90 -15.86 -17.99
C THR A 20 -4.41 -15.74 -18.24
N LEU A 21 -4.94 -16.39 -19.28
CA LEU A 21 -6.39 -16.46 -19.51
C LEU A 21 -7.11 -17.16 -18.34
N ARG A 22 -6.59 -18.28 -17.86
CA ARG A 22 -7.20 -19.02 -16.73
C ARG A 22 -7.28 -18.18 -15.46
N VAL A 23 -6.21 -17.46 -15.13
CA VAL A 23 -6.20 -16.54 -13.98
C VAL A 23 -7.14 -15.36 -14.21
N HIS A 24 -7.21 -14.84 -15.44
CA HIS A 24 -8.15 -13.78 -15.78
C HIS A 24 -9.61 -14.20 -15.61
N LYS A 25 -9.99 -15.42 -16.02
CA LYS A 25 -11.37 -15.91 -15.87
C LYS A 25 -11.86 -15.87 -14.40
N LEU A 26 -10.95 -15.94 -13.43
CA LEU A 26 -11.31 -15.76 -12.02
C LEU A 26 -11.89 -14.38 -11.71
N THR A 27 -11.61 -13.34 -12.50
CA THR A 27 -12.14 -11.99 -12.24
C THR A 27 -13.64 -11.87 -12.49
N HIS A 28 -14.21 -12.79 -13.27
CA HIS A 28 -15.62 -12.77 -13.65
C HIS A 28 -16.52 -13.56 -12.70
N LEU A 29 -15.93 -14.36 -11.80
CA LEU A 29 -16.69 -15.08 -10.78
C LEU A 29 -17.43 -14.08 -9.88
N GLU A 30 -18.59 -14.42 -9.33
CA GLU A 30 -19.31 -13.50 -8.43
C GLU A 30 -18.67 -13.50 -7.01
N ASP A 31 -18.33 -14.69 -6.53
CA ASP A 31 -17.75 -14.89 -5.20
C ASP A 31 -16.29 -14.39 -5.12
N GLU A 32 -16.06 -13.34 -4.32
CA GLU A 32 -14.74 -12.78 -4.03
C GLU A 32 -13.75 -13.82 -3.49
N ALA A 33 -14.25 -14.82 -2.76
CA ALA A 33 -13.42 -15.92 -2.27
C ALA A 33 -12.91 -16.80 -3.42
N ALA A 34 -13.75 -17.05 -4.41
CA ALA A 34 -13.41 -17.80 -5.62
C ALA A 34 -12.52 -16.99 -6.58
N LYS A 35 -12.70 -15.66 -6.66
CA LYS A 35 -11.79 -14.78 -7.43
C LYS A 35 -10.34 -14.87 -6.94
N ARG A 36 -10.15 -15.05 -5.62
CA ARG A 36 -8.85 -15.09 -4.95
C ARG A 36 -8.77 -16.32 -4.04
N PRO A 37 -8.57 -17.51 -4.63
CA PRO A 37 -8.70 -18.77 -3.89
C PRO A 37 -7.56 -19.01 -2.89
N TYR A 38 -6.44 -18.28 -3.00
CA TYR A 38 -5.28 -18.48 -2.14
C TYR A 38 -5.26 -17.45 -1.00
N ASN A 39 -5.68 -17.82 0.20
CA ASN A 39 -5.67 -16.95 1.38
C ASN A 39 -4.38 -17.10 2.21
N CYS A 40 -3.97 -16.00 2.84
CA CYS A 40 -2.98 -16.03 3.89
C CYS A 40 -3.62 -16.54 5.20
N ASP A 41 -2.84 -17.30 5.95
CA ASP A 41 -3.16 -17.86 7.27
C ASP A 41 -2.79 -16.90 8.41
N GLN A 42 -1.98 -15.88 8.13
CA GLN A 42 -1.49 -14.90 9.11
C GLN A 42 -2.12 -13.51 8.95
N CYS A 43 -2.92 -13.30 7.90
CA CYS A 43 -3.72 -12.10 7.70
C CYS A 43 -4.83 -12.33 6.66
N ASP A 44 -5.76 -11.39 6.53
CA ASP A 44 -6.94 -11.53 5.66
C ASP A 44 -6.66 -11.36 4.15
N LYS A 45 -5.38 -11.36 3.73
CA LYS A 45 -5.02 -11.13 2.32
C LYS A 45 -5.23 -12.38 1.48
N ARG A 46 -5.82 -12.20 0.30
CA ARG A 46 -6.09 -13.25 -0.68
C ARG A 46 -5.45 -12.95 -2.04
N TYR A 47 -5.09 -14.01 -2.75
CA TYR A 47 -4.34 -13.99 -3.99
C TYR A 47 -5.00 -14.86 -5.07
N THR A 48 -4.81 -14.47 -6.33
CA THR A 48 -5.27 -15.23 -7.50
C THR A 48 -4.35 -16.39 -7.85
N GLN A 49 -3.12 -16.40 -7.34
CA GLN A 49 -2.09 -17.39 -7.65
C GLN A 49 -1.34 -17.84 -6.39
N ALA A 50 -1.01 -19.12 -6.31
CA ALA A 50 -0.22 -19.71 -5.22
C ALA A 50 1.17 -19.08 -5.08
N GLY A 51 1.84 -18.79 -6.21
CA GLY A 51 3.16 -18.15 -6.21
C GLY A 51 3.14 -16.76 -5.56
N SER A 52 2.07 -15.99 -5.79
CA SER A 52 1.89 -14.67 -5.16
C SER A 52 1.68 -14.80 -3.64
N LEU A 53 0.92 -15.80 -3.19
CA LEU A 53 0.76 -16.10 -1.76
C LEU A 53 2.09 -16.54 -1.12
N SER A 54 2.84 -17.43 -1.78
CA SER A 54 4.15 -17.89 -1.29
C SER A 54 5.13 -16.75 -1.10
N VAL A 55 5.19 -15.83 -2.07
CA VAL A 55 6.03 -14.62 -2.00
C VAL A 55 5.53 -13.66 -0.92
N HIS A 56 4.22 -13.55 -0.72
CA HIS A 56 3.65 -12.77 0.37
C HIS A 56 3.98 -13.34 1.74
N LYS A 57 3.90 -14.65 1.97
CA LYS A 57 4.20 -15.25 3.29
C LYS A 57 5.59 -14.88 3.82
N ARG A 58 6.56 -14.65 2.92
CA ARG A 58 7.91 -14.17 3.27
C ARG A 58 7.92 -12.83 4.02
N ILE A 59 6.94 -11.96 3.78
CA ILE A 59 6.86 -10.66 4.48
C ILE A 59 6.47 -10.82 5.95
N HIS A 60 5.84 -11.94 6.33
CA HIS A 60 5.52 -12.24 7.71
C HIS A 60 6.77 -12.71 8.45
N TRP A 61 7.47 -13.72 7.90
CA TRP A 61 8.75 -14.18 8.45
C TRP A 61 9.78 -13.06 8.61
N ALA A 62 9.80 -12.09 7.69
CA ALA A 62 10.70 -10.95 7.76
C ALA A 62 10.40 -9.95 8.89
N LYS A 63 9.15 -9.90 9.35
CA LYS A 63 8.78 -9.07 10.52
C LYS A 63 9.24 -9.75 11.81
N ASP A 64 9.18 -11.07 11.85
CA ASP A 64 9.47 -11.86 13.05
C ASP A 64 10.97 -12.21 13.18
N ASP A 65 11.69 -12.43 12.07
CA ASP A 65 13.13 -12.67 12.04
C ASP A 65 13.85 -11.81 10.97
N PRO A 66 14.50 -10.70 11.38
CA PRO A 66 15.24 -9.82 10.48
C PRO A 66 16.42 -10.49 9.75
N ARG A 67 16.94 -11.64 10.23
CA ARG A 67 18.07 -12.32 9.59
C ARG A 67 17.68 -12.96 8.25
N LEU A 68 16.40 -13.22 8.03
CA LEU A 68 15.87 -13.75 6.76
C LEU A 68 15.79 -12.69 5.65
N LEU A 69 15.89 -11.39 5.97
CA LEU A 69 16.02 -10.31 4.98
C LEU A 69 17.24 -10.46 4.08
N LYS A 70 18.27 -11.21 4.52
CA LYS A 70 19.52 -11.40 3.78
C LYS A 70 19.41 -12.49 2.70
N PHE A 71 18.48 -13.43 2.84
CA PHE A 71 18.38 -14.61 1.98
C PHE A 71 17.16 -14.61 1.06
N ASP A 72 16.16 -13.79 1.36
CA ASP A 72 14.93 -13.71 0.57
C ASP A 72 14.77 -12.39 -0.19
N LYS A 73 14.17 -12.46 -1.39
CA LYS A 73 13.90 -11.34 -2.32
C LYS A 73 12.84 -10.35 -1.79
N ILE A 74 12.96 -9.92 -0.54
CA ILE A 74 12.11 -8.96 0.13
C ILE A 74 12.85 -7.63 0.33
N TRP A 75 12.10 -6.54 0.41
CA TRP A 75 12.61 -5.19 0.21
C TRP A 75 12.03 -4.25 1.25
N LYS A 76 12.83 -3.86 2.25
CA LYS A 76 12.45 -2.89 3.28
C LYS A 76 12.55 -1.47 2.71
N CYS A 77 11.54 -0.64 2.97
CA CYS A 77 11.61 0.77 2.66
C CYS A 77 12.58 1.49 3.61
N GLU A 78 13.35 2.44 3.09
CA GLU A 78 14.28 3.26 3.89
C GLU A 78 13.59 4.43 4.61
N PHE A 79 12.38 4.81 4.18
CA PHE A 79 11.64 5.98 4.69
C PHE A 79 10.50 5.60 5.66
N CYS A 80 10.17 4.32 5.76
CA CYS A 80 9.15 3.78 6.66
C CYS A 80 9.40 2.29 6.94
N GLU A 81 8.61 1.68 7.83
CA GLU A 81 8.77 0.28 8.24
C GLU A 81 8.15 -0.74 7.27
N ARG A 82 7.72 -0.30 6.09
CA ARG A 82 7.03 -1.17 5.14
C ARG A 82 8.02 -2.14 4.47
N ILE A 83 7.69 -3.43 4.52
CA ILE A 83 8.41 -4.51 3.84
C ILE A 83 7.60 -4.90 2.60
N LEU A 84 8.26 -4.91 1.44
CA LEU A 84 7.67 -5.24 0.15
C LEU A 84 8.28 -6.51 -0.42
N SER A 85 7.50 -7.24 -1.21
CA SER A 85 7.91 -8.54 -1.75
C SER A 85 8.62 -8.48 -3.11
N SER A 86 8.81 -7.28 -3.68
CA SER A 86 9.59 -7.11 -4.92
C SER A 86 10.25 -5.73 -5.02
N ARG A 87 11.36 -5.66 -5.78
CA ARG A 87 12.11 -4.43 -6.03
C ARG A 87 11.23 -3.40 -6.75
N THR A 88 10.47 -3.83 -7.75
CA THR A 88 9.58 -2.96 -8.53
C THR A 88 8.53 -2.31 -7.64
N HIS A 89 7.90 -3.09 -6.75
CA HIS A 89 6.94 -2.54 -5.79
C HIS A 89 7.61 -1.55 -4.84
N LEU A 90 8.82 -1.82 -4.36
CA LEU A 90 9.57 -0.86 -3.54
C LEU A 90 9.84 0.44 -4.32
N THR A 91 10.27 0.35 -5.58
CA THR A 91 10.54 1.54 -6.41
C THR A 91 9.30 2.41 -6.59
N VAL A 92 8.13 1.80 -6.86
CA VAL A 92 6.87 2.53 -6.98
C VAL A 92 6.45 3.11 -5.63
N HIS A 93 6.54 2.32 -4.55
CA HIS A 93 6.23 2.79 -3.20
C HIS A 93 7.10 3.98 -2.77
N ARG A 94 8.40 4.00 -3.10
CA ARG A 94 9.27 5.14 -2.79
C ARG A 94 8.74 6.46 -3.33
N LYS A 95 7.96 6.45 -4.42
CA LYS A 95 7.33 7.66 -4.96
C LYS A 95 6.22 8.19 -4.05
N THR A 96 5.53 7.35 -3.27
CA THR A 96 4.51 7.82 -2.31
C THR A 96 5.15 8.67 -1.21
N HIS A 97 6.42 8.40 -0.89
CA HIS A 97 7.17 9.22 0.04
C HIS A 97 7.56 10.59 -0.50
N LEU A 98 7.36 10.91 -1.78
CA LEU A 98 7.49 12.30 -2.25
C LEU A 98 6.34 13.16 -1.68
N GLY A 99 5.13 12.60 -1.67
CA GLY A 99 3.98 13.20 -0.97
C GLY A 99 4.15 13.18 0.55
N ASP A 100 4.63 12.07 1.13
CA ASP A 100 4.90 12.01 2.57
C ASP A 100 6.08 12.89 3.00
N LYS A 101 7.08 13.12 2.14
CA LYS A 101 8.19 14.04 2.42
C LYS A 101 7.68 15.47 2.47
N ALA A 102 6.85 15.89 1.51
CA ALA A 102 6.20 17.19 1.55
C ALA A 102 5.29 17.32 2.81
N ARG A 103 4.53 16.28 3.14
CA ARG A 103 3.72 16.23 4.37
C ARG A 103 4.61 16.31 5.61
N LYS A 104 5.64 15.48 5.74
CA LYS A 104 6.59 15.50 6.87
C LYS A 104 7.34 16.82 6.97
N GLU A 105 7.61 17.50 5.85
CA GLU A 105 8.19 18.83 5.84
C GLU A 105 7.20 19.88 6.38
N ILE A 106 5.92 19.79 6.01
CA ILE A 106 4.86 20.62 6.62
C ILE A 106 4.70 20.29 8.11
N GLU A 107 4.74 19.01 8.51
CA GLU A 107 4.69 18.60 9.91
C GLU A 107 5.94 19.05 10.68
N ARG A 108 7.12 19.08 10.05
CA ARG A 108 8.37 19.58 10.65
C ARG A 108 8.37 21.11 10.77
N LYS A 109 7.91 21.83 9.74
CA LYS A 109 7.84 23.30 9.71
C LYS A 109 6.65 23.83 10.53
N ARG A 110 5.57 23.05 10.66
CA ARG A 110 4.33 23.38 11.37
C ARG A 110 3.90 22.18 12.24
N PRO A 111 4.63 21.92 13.34
CA PRO A 111 4.38 20.75 14.18
C PRO A 111 3.07 20.82 14.96
N HIS A 112 2.57 22.03 15.24
CA HIS A 112 1.43 22.24 16.12
C HIS A 112 0.11 22.21 15.33
N LYS A 113 -0.64 21.11 15.42
CA LYS A 113 -1.98 20.96 14.79
C LYS A 113 -3.06 21.51 15.71
N CYS A 114 -4.03 22.24 15.15
CA CYS A 114 -5.24 22.68 15.84
C CYS A 114 -6.12 21.50 16.26
N SER A 115 -6.72 21.58 17.45
CA SER A 115 -7.67 20.56 17.93
C SER A 115 -9.05 20.66 17.29
N PHE A 116 -9.40 21.82 16.73
CA PHE A 116 -10.74 22.09 16.15
C PHE A 116 -10.78 22.06 14.62
N CYS A 117 -9.63 22.14 13.94
CA CYS A 117 -9.54 22.08 12.49
C CYS A 117 -8.20 21.48 12.01
N ASP A 118 -8.03 21.30 10.71
CA ASP A 118 -6.80 20.71 10.15
C ASP A 118 -5.64 21.71 9.97
N GLN A 119 -5.78 22.96 10.44
CA GLN A 119 -4.69 23.92 10.38
C GLN A 119 -3.51 23.54 11.29
N ARG A 120 -2.31 23.83 10.80
CA ARG A 120 -1.04 23.59 11.49
C ARG A 120 -0.25 24.88 11.59
N PHE A 121 0.45 25.07 12.70
CA PHE A 121 1.18 26.29 13.03
C PHE A 121 2.66 25.98 13.32
N PRO A 122 3.58 26.90 12.95
CA PRO A 122 5.02 26.76 13.18
C PRO A 122 5.40 26.86 14.66
N VAL A 123 4.65 27.63 15.44
CA VAL A 123 4.91 27.88 16.86
C VAL A 123 3.66 27.70 17.71
N ARG A 124 3.82 27.25 18.95
CA ARG A 124 2.72 26.92 19.87
C ARG A 124 1.88 28.15 20.28
N SER A 125 2.51 29.33 20.38
CA SER A 125 1.81 30.59 20.68
C SER A 125 0.81 30.97 19.60
N ALA A 126 1.19 30.85 18.32
CA ALA A 126 0.31 31.12 17.18
C ALA A 126 -0.89 30.15 17.14
N LEU A 127 -0.66 28.87 17.45
CA LEU A 127 -1.75 27.90 17.61
C LEU A 127 -2.72 28.33 18.72
N LYS A 128 -2.19 28.74 19.88
CA LYS A 128 -3.02 29.10 21.04
C LYS A 128 -3.91 30.31 20.76
N VAL A 129 -3.38 31.34 20.07
CA VAL A 129 -4.17 32.48 19.60
C VAL A 129 -5.24 32.04 18.59
N HIS A 130 -4.90 31.13 17.68
CA HIS A 130 -5.87 30.58 16.73
C HIS A 130 -7.00 29.80 17.42
N GLU A 131 -6.70 28.97 18.43
CA GLU A 131 -7.70 28.19 19.18
C GLU A 131 -8.66 29.07 20.00
N VAL A 132 -8.21 30.26 20.40
CA VAL A 132 -9.07 31.25 21.05
C VAL A 132 -10.21 31.70 20.12
N LEU A 133 -10.00 31.75 18.80
CA LEU A 133 -11.04 32.09 17.83
C LEU A 133 -12.15 31.02 17.75
N HIS A 134 -11.82 29.74 17.98
CA HIS A 134 -12.81 28.66 18.04
C HIS A 134 -13.61 28.68 19.34
N THR A 135 -12.97 29.11 20.43
CA THR A 135 -13.58 29.11 21.78
C THR A 135 -14.26 30.44 22.14
N GLY A 136 -14.13 31.47 21.30
CA GLY A 136 -14.81 32.76 21.45
C GLY A 136 -14.32 33.63 22.61
N LYS A 137 -13.16 33.35 23.21
CA LYS A 137 -12.65 34.09 24.39
C LYS A 137 -11.59 35.13 24.01
N PHE A 138 -11.98 36.28 23.47
CA PHE A 138 -11.07 37.42 23.29
C PHE A 138 -10.64 37.98 24.66
N PHE A 139 -9.36 37.85 25.01
CA PHE A 139 -8.77 38.57 26.14
C PHE A 139 -8.42 39.99 25.68
N PHE A 140 -9.01 41.00 26.32
CA PHE A 140 -8.56 42.39 26.32
C PHE A 140 -7.42 42.58 27.32
#